data_AF-A0A399J9U9-F1
#
_entry.id   AF-A0A399J9U9-F1
#
_cell.length_a   1.000
_cell.length_b   1.000
_cell.length_c   1.000
_cell.angle_alpha   90.00
_cell.angle_beta   90.00
_cell.angle_gamma   90.00
#
_symmetry.space_group_name_H-M   'P 1'
#
loop_
_entity.id
_entity.type
_entity.pdbx_description
1 polymer ?
#
loop_
_entity_poly.entity_id
_entity_poly.type
_entity_poly.pdbx_seq_one_letter_code
_entity_poly.pdbx_strand_id
1 'polypeptide(L)'
;MKKVGELGAAGDSNGDRSFEFTVTEVDTSVKCGNPYARKPEGKLIAIKITAKTTKNVSLDTLGSDEIWFTQDWKAIDKNGETAGWDPDSTDAVYNCEVKPSLMRGVGPSEKITGWVVLDVPDLESVIVWQPGFMVNGGWEWQL
;
A
#
# COMPACT_ATOMS: atom_id res chain seq x y z
N MET A 1 -8.27 -1.32 13.02
CA MET A 1 -8.68 -0.97 11.65
C MET A 1 -8.88 0.52 11.46
N LYS A 2 -8.39 1.01 10.33
CA LYS A 2 -8.46 2.37 9.81
C LYS A 2 -9.65 2.53 8.85
N LYS A 3 -10.15 3.75 8.70
CA LYS A 3 -11.07 4.12 7.61
C LYS A 3 -10.35 4.86 6.50
N VAL A 4 -10.86 4.77 5.27
CA VAL A 4 -10.44 5.63 4.16
C VAL A 4 -10.56 7.10 4.59
N GLY A 5 -9.52 7.88 4.33
CA GLY A 5 -9.39 9.28 4.71
C GLY A 5 -8.74 9.51 6.08
N GLU A 6 -8.52 8.48 6.90
CA GLU A 6 -7.87 8.67 8.20
C GLU A 6 -6.34 8.59 8.11
N LEU A 7 -5.66 9.49 8.83
CA LEU A 7 -4.20 9.58 8.88
C LEU A 7 -3.50 8.35 9.51
N GLY A 8 -2.55 7.77 8.79
CA GLY A 8 -1.49 6.92 9.34
C GLY A 8 -0.19 7.72 9.49
N ALA A 9 0.60 7.44 10.52
CA ALA A 9 1.85 8.17 10.76
C ALA A 9 2.85 7.34 11.56
N ALA A 10 4.14 7.60 11.34
CA ALA A 10 5.24 7.13 12.18
C ALA A 10 6.11 8.32 12.63
N GLY A 11 6.68 8.20 13.82
CA GLY A 11 7.52 9.23 14.43
C GLY A 11 9.01 9.03 14.14
N ASP A 12 9.79 10.09 14.30
CA ASP A 12 11.25 9.99 14.48
C ASP A 12 11.61 9.60 15.93
N SER A 13 12.90 9.60 16.24
CA SER A 13 13.43 9.27 17.57
C SER A 13 13.00 10.25 18.67
N ASN A 14 12.51 11.44 18.32
CA ASN A 14 11.97 12.42 19.26
C ASN A 14 10.46 12.26 19.46
N GLY A 15 9.83 11.36 18.70
CA GLY A 15 8.38 11.16 18.69
C GLY A 15 7.63 12.13 17.78
N ASP A 16 8.33 13.00 17.04
CA ASP A 16 7.72 13.90 16.08
C ASP A 16 7.36 13.14 14.80
N ARG A 17 6.21 13.44 14.19
CA ARG A 17 5.78 12.75 12.96
C ARG A 17 6.75 13.04 11.81
N SER A 18 7.48 12.02 11.41
CA SER A 18 8.47 12.10 10.34
C SER A 18 7.95 11.51 9.03
N PHE A 19 6.92 10.66 9.11
CA PHE A 19 6.20 10.05 8.00
C PHE A 19 4.69 10.11 8.28
N GLU A 20 3.93 10.57 7.29
CA GLU A 20 2.48 10.64 7.32
C GLU A 20 1.90 10.14 6.00
N PHE A 21 0.80 9.39 6.05
CA PHE A 21 0.11 8.94 4.87
C PHE A 21 -1.39 8.78 5.09
N THR A 22 -2.14 8.71 3.99
CA THR A 22 -3.59 8.50 4.02
C THR A 22 -4.00 7.72 2.78
N VAL A 23 -4.73 6.62 2.97
CA VAL A 23 -5.52 6.00 1.90
C VAL A 23 -6.71 6.90 1.66
N THR A 24 -6.71 7.61 0.55
CA THR A 24 -7.70 8.63 0.19
C THR A 24 -8.87 8.08 -0.62
N GLU A 25 -8.66 6.94 -1.30
CA GLU A 25 -9.63 6.34 -2.21
C GLU A 25 -9.34 4.84 -2.37
N VAL A 26 -10.38 4.05 -2.60
CA VAL A 26 -10.30 2.63 -2.98
C VAL A 26 -11.18 2.45 -4.21
N ASP A 27 -10.60 2.04 -5.33
CA ASP A 27 -11.28 1.68 -6.56
C ASP A 27 -11.34 0.16 -6.68
N THR A 28 -12.54 -0.39 -6.53
CA THR A 28 -12.82 -1.84 -6.66
C THR A 28 -13.16 -2.27 -8.09
N SER A 29 -13.11 -1.32 -9.03
CA SER A 29 -13.44 -1.51 -10.44
C SER A 29 -12.24 -1.36 -11.37
N VAL A 30 -11.03 -1.44 -10.81
CA VAL A 30 -9.77 -1.26 -11.55
C VAL A 30 -9.72 -2.20 -12.76
N LYS A 31 -9.35 -1.62 -13.91
CA LYS A 31 -9.12 -2.36 -15.15
C LYS A 31 -7.70 -2.13 -15.60
N CYS A 32 -6.93 -3.21 -15.66
CA CYS A 32 -5.58 -3.16 -16.22
C CYS A 32 -5.67 -3.00 -17.74
N GLY A 33 -5.18 -1.87 -18.25
CA GLY A 33 -5.27 -1.54 -19.68
C GLY A 33 -4.22 -2.23 -20.57
N ASN A 34 -3.38 -3.08 -19.99
CA ASN A 34 -2.23 -3.70 -20.65
C ASN A 34 -2.66 -4.97 -21.44
N PRO A 35 -2.25 -5.14 -22.71
CA PRO A 35 -2.50 -6.38 -23.47
C PRO A 35 -1.88 -7.64 -22.84
N TYR A 36 -0.89 -7.50 -21.96
CA TYR A 36 -0.27 -8.59 -21.20
C TYR A 36 -0.90 -8.80 -19.82
N ALA A 37 -2.01 -8.11 -19.50
CA ALA A 37 -2.69 -8.27 -18.23
C ALA A 37 -3.04 -9.75 -17.98
N ARG A 38 -2.67 -10.23 -16.79
CA ARG A 38 -2.94 -11.60 -16.35
C ARG A 38 -4.23 -11.64 -15.53
N LYS A 39 -4.81 -12.84 -15.44
CA LYS A 39 -5.96 -13.07 -14.57
C LYS A 39 -5.49 -12.92 -13.11
N PRO A 40 -6.22 -12.17 -12.27
CA PRO A 40 -5.92 -12.11 -10.83
C PRO A 40 -6.22 -13.44 -10.13
N GLU A 41 -5.53 -13.68 -9.02
CA GLU A 41 -5.80 -14.78 -8.09
C GLU A 41 -7.17 -14.59 -7.43
N GLY A 42 -7.52 -13.34 -7.09
CA GLY A 42 -8.84 -12.97 -6.57
C GLY A 42 -9.46 -11.78 -7.31
N LYS A 43 -9.39 -10.61 -6.69
CA LYS A 43 -9.95 -9.34 -7.17
C LYS A 43 -8.86 -8.28 -7.15
N LEU A 44 -8.67 -7.61 -8.28
CA LEU A 44 -7.86 -6.40 -8.30
C LEU A 44 -8.63 -5.25 -7.70
N ILE A 45 -7.94 -4.49 -6.85
CA ILE A 45 -8.35 -3.18 -6.38
C ILE A 45 -7.20 -2.20 -6.64
N ALA A 46 -7.50 -0.91 -6.68
CA ALA A 46 -6.50 0.13 -6.60
C ALA A 46 -6.77 1.02 -5.39
N ILE A 47 -5.74 1.32 -4.60
CA ILE A 47 -5.82 2.25 -3.48
C ILE A 47 -5.02 3.50 -3.79
N LYS A 48 -5.61 4.67 -3.55
CA LYS A 48 -4.94 5.95 -3.75
C LYS A 48 -4.36 6.44 -2.45
N ILE A 49 -3.05 6.60 -2.41
CA ILE A 49 -2.33 7.01 -1.22
C ILE A 49 -1.78 8.41 -1.43
N THR A 50 -1.96 9.27 -0.43
CA THR A 50 -1.17 10.51 -0.29
C THR A 50 -0.22 10.33 0.87
N ALA A 51 1.07 10.48 0.61
CA ALA A 51 2.12 10.35 1.61
C ALA A 51 3.00 11.59 1.62
N LYS A 52 3.57 11.88 2.78
CA LYS A 52 4.62 12.87 2.93
C LYS A 52 5.61 12.46 4.00
N THR A 53 6.82 12.92 3.85
CA THR A 53 7.91 12.74 4.81
C THR A 53 8.50 14.10 5.18
N THR A 54 9.23 14.12 6.28
CA THR A 54 10.08 15.26 6.65
C THR A 54 11.54 14.94 6.31
N LYS A 55 12.44 15.92 6.49
CA LYS A 55 13.89 15.68 6.39
C LYS A 55 14.44 14.75 7.47
N ASN A 56 13.69 14.52 8.56
CA ASN A 56 14.10 13.70 9.70
C ASN A 56 13.57 12.27 9.60
N VAL A 57 12.95 11.88 8.49
CA VAL A 57 12.50 10.50 8.30
C VAL A 57 13.73 9.58 8.33
N SER A 58 13.70 8.58 9.21
CA SER A 58 14.77 7.59 9.32
C SER A 58 14.46 6.43 8.38
N LEU A 59 15.27 6.28 7.32
CA LEU A 59 15.13 5.20 6.34
C LEU A 59 16.21 4.13 6.48
N ASP A 60 17.20 4.33 7.34
CA ASP A 60 18.32 3.40 7.54
C ASP A 60 17.86 1.98 7.94
N THR A 61 16.75 1.89 8.67
CA THR A 61 16.13 0.61 9.08
C THR A 61 15.41 -0.11 7.94
N LEU A 62 15.09 0.59 6.85
CA LEU A 62 14.50 0.01 5.64
C LEU A 62 15.54 -0.64 4.72
N GLY A 63 16.83 -0.29 4.86
CA GLY A 63 17.81 -0.60 3.82
C GLY A 63 17.45 0.00 2.46
N SER A 64 16.67 1.09 2.45
CA SER A 64 16.19 1.79 1.26
C SER A 64 16.21 3.30 1.48
N ASP A 65 16.39 4.07 0.41
CA ASP A 65 16.34 5.54 0.44
C ASP A 65 14.90 6.09 0.32
N GLU A 66 13.90 5.21 0.20
CA GLU A 66 12.50 5.58 -0.01
C GLU A 66 11.54 4.65 0.75
N ILE A 67 10.36 5.16 1.10
CA ILE A 67 9.22 4.37 1.61
C ILE A 67 8.38 3.90 0.42
N TRP A 68 8.20 2.59 0.28
CA TRP A 68 7.46 1.99 -0.82
C TRP A 68 6.11 1.47 -0.36
N PHE A 69 5.05 1.91 -1.03
CA PHE A 69 3.69 1.39 -0.84
C PHE A 69 3.33 0.31 -1.85
N THR A 70 4.21 0.00 -2.81
CA THR A 70 4.01 -1.06 -3.80
C THR A 70 4.51 -2.42 -3.32
N GLN A 71 4.75 -2.57 -2.02
CA GLN A 71 5.24 -3.78 -1.37
C GLN A 71 4.77 -3.84 0.09
N ASP A 72 5.02 -4.98 0.74
CA ASP A 72 4.73 -5.24 2.15
C ASP A 72 3.24 -5.30 2.50
N TRP A 73 2.41 -5.77 1.55
CA TRP A 73 0.98 -5.95 1.78
C TRP A 73 0.63 -7.40 2.12
N LYS A 74 -0.43 -7.54 2.92
CA LYS A 74 -1.13 -8.81 3.16
C LYS A 74 -2.62 -8.58 2.99
N ALA A 75 -3.34 -9.63 2.64
CA ALA A 75 -4.80 -9.63 2.64
C ALA A 75 -5.32 -10.77 3.50
N ILE A 76 -6.37 -10.48 4.25
CA ILE A 76 -7.10 -11.44 5.07
C ILE A 76 -8.52 -11.50 4.51
N ASP A 77 -8.98 -12.68 4.12
CA ASP A 77 -10.30 -12.87 3.53
C ASP A 77 -11.42 -12.66 4.57
N LYS A 78 -12.67 -12.68 4.11
CA LYS A 78 -13.84 -12.53 4.99
C LYS A 78 -14.00 -13.60 6.08
N ASN A 79 -13.29 -14.73 5.96
CA ASN A 79 -13.30 -15.81 6.95
C ASN A 79 -12.14 -15.69 7.96
N GLY A 80 -11.26 -14.69 7.79
CA GLY A 80 -10.09 -14.49 8.63
C GLY A 80 -8.85 -15.26 8.16
N GLU A 81 -8.86 -15.85 6.96
CA GLU A 81 -7.72 -16.55 6.40
C GLU A 81 -6.79 -15.57 5.67
N THR A 82 -5.50 -15.60 6.00
CA THR A 82 -4.50 -14.81 5.25
C THR A 82 -4.31 -15.42 3.87
N ALA A 83 -4.33 -14.59 2.82
CA ALA A 83 -4.08 -15.01 1.46
C ALA A 83 -2.75 -15.77 1.35
N GLY A 84 -2.72 -16.83 0.55
CA GLY A 84 -1.52 -17.64 0.29
C GLY A 84 -0.53 -16.99 -0.69
N TRP A 85 -0.74 -15.72 -1.04
CA TRP A 85 0.09 -14.92 -1.93
C TRP A 85 0.19 -13.49 -1.39
N ASP A 86 1.23 -12.76 -1.79
CA ASP A 86 1.37 -11.35 -1.45
C ASP A 86 0.54 -10.52 -2.46
N PRO A 87 -0.46 -9.73 -2.01
CA PRO A 87 -1.38 -9.01 -2.90
C PRO A 87 -0.70 -8.00 -3.83
N ASP A 88 0.49 -7.52 -3.50
CA ASP A 88 1.24 -6.54 -4.29
C ASP A 88 2.16 -7.17 -5.37
N SER A 89 2.34 -8.49 -5.36
CA SER A 89 3.37 -9.15 -6.19
C SER A 89 2.85 -10.18 -7.20
N THR A 90 1.52 -10.34 -7.31
CA THR A 90 0.96 -11.29 -8.29
C THR A 90 1.27 -10.84 -9.73
N ASP A 91 1.30 -11.81 -10.65
CA ASP A 91 1.49 -11.53 -12.08
C ASP A 91 0.44 -10.54 -12.62
N ALA A 92 -0.78 -10.58 -12.09
CA ALA A 92 -1.85 -9.66 -12.47
C ALA A 92 -1.52 -8.22 -12.03
N VAL A 93 -0.98 -8.04 -10.82
CA VAL A 93 -0.55 -6.73 -10.31
C VAL A 93 0.65 -6.21 -11.08
N TYR A 94 1.68 -7.04 -11.29
CA TYR A 94 2.90 -6.65 -12.01
C TYR A 94 2.62 -6.16 -13.44
N ASN A 95 1.67 -6.79 -14.12
CA ASN A 95 1.29 -6.43 -15.48
C ASN A 95 0.16 -5.38 -15.54
N CYS A 96 -0.29 -4.85 -14.39
CA CYS A 96 -1.38 -3.89 -14.35
C CYS A 96 -0.89 -2.45 -14.59
N GLU A 97 -1.04 -1.96 -15.82
CA GLU A 97 -0.91 -0.53 -16.09
C GLU A 97 -2.20 0.19 -15.68
N VAL A 98 -2.15 0.90 -14.56
CA VAL A 98 -3.25 1.76 -14.08
C VAL A 98 -2.98 3.21 -14.45
N LYS A 99 -4.05 3.93 -14.80
CA LYS A 99 -4.02 5.38 -15.04
C LYS A 99 -4.85 6.10 -13.97
N PRO A 100 -4.30 7.14 -13.31
CA PRO A 100 -2.91 7.63 -13.41
C PRO A 100 -1.90 6.61 -12.86
N SER A 101 -0.61 6.82 -13.20
CA SER A 101 0.48 5.87 -12.93
C SER A 101 0.61 5.48 -11.45
N LEU A 102 1.21 4.31 -11.22
CA LEU A 102 1.50 3.80 -9.89
C LEU A 102 2.37 4.77 -9.08
N MET A 103 2.19 4.71 -7.77
CA MET A 103 2.98 5.45 -6.81
C MET A 103 4.44 4.96 -6.84
N ARG A 104 5.41 5.89 -6.95
CA ARG A 104 6.82 5.59 -6.69
C ARG A 104 7.13 5.63 -5.19
N GLY A 105 8.34 5.23 -4.82
CA GLY A 105 8.86 5.41 -3.46
C GLY A 105 8.83 6.88 -3.01
N VAL A 106 8.70 7.10 -1.70
CA VAL A 106 8.67 8.42 -1.06
C VAL A 106 9.97 8.65 -0.31
N GLY A 107 10.82 9.53 -0.84
CA GLY A 107 12.09 9.92 -0.22
C GLY A 107 11.92 10.99 0.87
N PRO A 108 13.02 11.46 1.49
CA PRO A 108 12.99 12.52 2.49
C PRO A 108 12.48 13.87 1.98
N SER A 109 11.69 14.57 2.79
CA SER A 109 11.07 15.87 2.46
C SER A 109 10.16 15.85 1.22
N GLU A 110 9.65 14.69 0.83
CA GLU A 110 8.77 14.56 -0.32
C GLU A 110 7.29 14.54 0.09
N LYS A 111 6.44 14.91 -0.87
CA LYS A 111 5.00 14.69 -0.81
C LYS A 111 4.56 14.15 -2.16
N ILE A 112 3.87 13.02 -2.15
CA ILE A 112 3.42 12.36 -3.37
C ILE A 112 2.04 11.76 -3.17
N THR A 113 1.29 11.71 -4.27
CA THR A 113 0.02 11.01 -4.35
C THR A 113 0.08 10.06 -5.54
N GLY A 114 -0.33 8.82 -5.35
CA GLY A 114 -0.31 7.80 -6.40
C GLY A 114 -1.22 6.63 -6.07
N TRP A 115 -1.33 5.71 -7.04
CA TRP A 115 -2.11 4.49 -6.90
C TRP A 115 -1.21 3.28 -6.61
N VAL A 116 -1.73 2.34 -5.84
CA VAL A 116 -1.16 1.01 -5.64
C VAL A 116 -2.22 0.00 -6.02
N VAL A 117 -1.86 -1.01 -6.79
CA VAL A 117 -2.77 -2.11 -7.15
C VAL A 117 -2.50 -3.30 -6.26
N LEU A 118 -3.57 -3.93 -5.79
CA LEU A 118 -3.51 -5.14 -4.97
C LEU A 118 -4.44 -6.19 -5.53
N ASP A 119 -4.02 -7.46 -5.47
CA ASP A 119 -4.82 -8.65 -5.79
C ASP A 119 -5.28 -9.33 -4.51
N VAL A 120 -6.49 -8.97 -4.07
CA VAL A 120 -7.07 -9.41 -2.79
C VAL A 120 -7.99 -10.61 -3.00
N PRO A 121 -8.20 -11.49 -2.00
CA PRO A 121 -9.10 -12.64 -2.13
C PRO A 121 -10.51 -12.26 -2.56
N ASP A 122 -11.08 -11.23 -1.92
CA ASP A 122 -12.41 -10.70 -2.20
C ASP A 122 -12.52 -9.21 -1.81
N LEU A 123 -13.67 -8.59 -2.10
CA LEU A 123 -13.93 -7.18 -1.77
C LEU A 123 -14.40 -6.97 -0.32
N GLU A 124 -14.44 -8.03 0.49
CA GLU A 124 -14.72 -8.00 1.92
C GLU A 124 -13.43 -8.24 2.73
N SER A 125 -12.28 -8.26 2.08
CA SER A 125 -10.99 -8.56 2.70
C SER A 125 -10.50 -7.40 3.56
N VAL A 126 -9.68 -7.71 4.57
CA VAL A 126 -8.87 -6.73 5.28
C VAL A 126 -7.50 -6.67 4.61
N ILE A 127 -7.08 -5.48 4.17
CA ILE A 127 -5.72 -5.24 3.68
C ILE A 127 -4.85 -4.71 4.81
N VAL A 128 -3.64 -5.23 4.90
CA VAL A 128 -2.64 -4.85 5.91
C VAL A 128 -1.39 -4.38 5.21
N TRP A 129 -0.93 -3.17 5.54
CA TRP A 129 0.39 -2.68 5.15
C TRP A 129 1.29 -2.62 6.36
N GLN A 130 2.36 -3.41 6.33
CA GLN A 130 3.35 -3.47 7.39
C GLN A 130 4.74 -3.28 6.76
N PRO A 131 5.17 -2.04 6.54
CA PRO A 131 6.47 -1.79 5.92
C PRO A 131 7.60 -2.33 6.80
N GLY A 132 8.71 -2.75 6.18
CA GLY A 132 9.81 -3.43 6.88
C GLY A 132 10.40 -2.70 8.10
N PHE A 133 10.26 -1.37 8.22
CA PHE A 133 10.69 -0.61 9.40
C PHE A 133 9.78 -0.79 10.63
N MET A 134 8.59 -1.36 10.45
CA MET A 134 7.64 -1.64 11.52
C MET A 134 7.85 -3.05 12.05
N VAL A 135 8.66 -3.17 13.11
CA VAL A 135 8.93 -4.45 13.80
C VAL A 135 7.64 -5.08 14.36
N ASN A 136 6.71 -4.24 14.84
CA ASN A 136 5.39 -4.65 15.29
C ASN A 136 4.33 -3.67 14.77
N GLY A 137 3.16 -4.18 14.41
CA GLY A 137 2.03 -3.38 13.96
C GLY A 137 1.99 -3.20 12.44
N GLY A 138 1.59 -2.00 12.02
CA GLY A 138 1.21 -1.72 10.64
C GLY A 138 -0.15 -1.01 10.63
N TRP A 139 -0.76 -0.95 9.46
CA TRP A 139 -2.06 -0.35 9.29
C TRP A 139 -2.97 -1.29 8.52
N GLU A 140 -4.22 -1.35 8.96
CA GLU A 140 -5.21 -2.29 8.44
C GLU A 140 -6.44 -1.52 8.00
N TRP A 141 -7.00 -1.90 6.85
CA TRP A 141 -8.24 -1.35 6.32
C TRP A 141 -9.18 -2.47 5.93
N GLN A 142 -10.44 -2.35 6.34
CA GLN A 142 -11.53 -3.13 5.77
C GLN A 142 -11.86 -2.53 4.40
N LEU A 143 -11.90 -3.37 3.36
CA LEU A 143 -12.40 -2.99 2.04
C LEU A 143 -13.92 -2.80 2.03
#